data_AF-A0A2T7TWD3-F1
#
_entry.id   AF-A0A2T7TWD3-F1
#
_cell.length_a   1.000
_cell.length_b   1.000
_cell.length_c   1.000
_cell.angle_alpha   90.00
_cell.angle_beta   90.00
_cell.angle_gamma   90.00
#
_symmetry.space_group_name_H-M   'P 1'
#
loop_
_entity.id
_entity.type
_entity.pdbx_description
1 polymer ?
#
loop_
_entity_poly.entity_id
_entity_poly.type
_entity_poly.pdbx_seq_one_letter_code
_entity_poly.pdbx_strand_id
1 'polypeptide(L)'
;MTAIVQRLFNLAKVLETCAPLADEDARLLASVIRGVITGQPVEPVLGLAHGPGQRTLATQAALALRNDLLREAAIRFYPDLPPSAQARELARDLQRYAATGWLRERMHDACPVRHVGKQGELLWRILKARDNPLRPRAIRKILALK
;
A
#
# COMPACT_ATOMS: atom_id res chain seq x y z
N MET A 1 -1.34 3.12 11.44
CA MET A 1 -0.18 2.42 10.87
C MET A 1 0.88 2.40 11.95
N THR A 2 1.48 1.26 12.26
CA THR A 2 2.65 1.24 13.15
C THR A 2 3.75 2.03 12.44
N ALA A 3 4.43 2.93 13.15
CA ALA A 3 5.46 3.80 12.58
C ALA A 3 6.53 3.01 11.81
N ILE A 4 6.81 1.77 12.24
CA ILE A 4 7.72 0.81 11.61
C ILE A 4 7.35 0.48 10.16
N VAL A 5 6.09 0.17 9.85
CA VAL A 5 5.70 -0.25 8.49
C VAL A 5 5.81 0.89 7.50
N GLN A 6 5.41 2.11 7.89
CA GLN A 6 5.59 3.28 7.04
C GLN A 6 7.06 3.60 6.81
N ARG A 7 7.86 3.50 7.88
CA ARG A 7 9.30 3.73 7.81
C ARG A 7 9.96 2.76 6.83
N LEU A 8 9.64 1.47 6.90
CA LEU A 8 10.16 0.47 5.95
C LEU A 8 9.74 0.74 4.49
N PHE A 9 8.50 1.15 4.24
CA PHE A 9 8.05 1.52 2.88
C PHE A 9 8.80 2.74 2.33
N ASN A 10 8.96 3.78 3.16
CA ASN A 10 9.70 4.97 2.76
C ASN A 10 11.15 4.61 2.44
N LEU A 11 11.77 3.75 3.27
CA LEU A 11 13.13 3.29 3.10
C LEU A 11 13.30 2.47 1.80
N ALA A 12 12.38 1.54 1.52
CA ALA A 12 12.36 0.80 0.26
C ALA A 12 12.25 1.72 -0.97
N LYS A 13 11.34 2.70 -0.93
CA LYS A 13 11.18 3.69 -2.00
C LYS A 13 12.45 4.51 -2.24
N VAL A 14 13.10 4.99 -1.18
CA VAL A 14 14.34 5.76 -1.28
C VAL A 14 15.44 4.94 -1.95
N LEU A 15 15.60 3.67 -1.54
CA LEU A 15 16.56 2.74 -2.13
C LEU A 15 16.27 2.44 -3.61
N GLU A 16 15.01 2.25 -3.99
CA GLU A 16 14.59 2.05 -5.38
C GLU A 16 14.90 3.27 -6.27
N THR A 17 14.77 4.48 -5.72
CA THR A 17 15.02 5.73 -6.45
C THR A 17 16.47 6.21 -6.39
N CYS A 18 17.37 5.47 -5.72
CA CYS A 18 18.74 5.90 -5.41
C CYS A 18 18.82 7.30 -4.76
N ALA A 19 17.76 7.69 -4.03
CA ALA A 19 17.71 8.96 -3.34
C ALA A 19 18.59 8.90 -2.08
N PRO A 20 19.12 10.04 -1.61
CA PRO A 20 19.95 10.07 -0.40
C PRO A 20 19.14 9.60 0.82
N LEU A 21 19.71 8.63 1.54
CA LEU A 21 19.11 8.03 2.72
C LEU A 21 19.48 8.86 3.96
N ALA A 22 18.51 9.11 4.85
CA ALA A 22 18.80 9.77 6.12
C ALA A 22 19.76 8.92 6.98
N ASP A 23 20.67 9.57 7.73
CA ASP A 23 21.69 8.88 8.55
C ASP A 23 21.10 7.83 9.50
N GLU A 24 19.93 8.12 10.07
CA GLU A 24 19.24 7.20 10.98
C GLU A 24 18.76 5.93 10.25
N ASP A 25 18.22 6.09 9.04
CA ASP A 25 17.74 5.00 8.20
C ASP A 25 18.91 4.19 7.62
N ALA A 26 20.03 4.84 7.29
CA ALA A 26 21.25 4.17 6.86
C ALA A 26 21.85 3.30 7.97
N ARG A 27 21.89 3.80 9.21
CA ARG A 27 22.35 3.02 10.38
C ARG A 27 21.45 1.83 10.66
N LEU A 28 20.12 2.03 10.58
CA LEU A 28 19.15 0.95 10.72
C LEU A 28 19.39 -0.13 9.66
N LEU A 29 19.50 0.25 8.39
CA LEU A 29 19.72 -0.67 7.28
C LEU A 29 21.03 -1.47 7.45
N ALA A 30 22.11 -0.79 7.82
CA ALA A 30 23.41 -1.42 8.07
C ALA A 30 23.36 -2.44 9.22
N SER A 31 22.61 -2.14 10.28
CA SER A 31 22.41 -3.07 11.40
C SER A 31 21.64 -4.33 10.97
N VAL A 32 20.61 -4.15 10.15
CA VAL A 32 19.76 -5.23 9.64
C VAL A 32 20.53 -6.15 8.71
N ILE A 33 21.25 -5.57 7.73
CA ILE A 33 22.10 -6.31 6.80
C ILE A 33 23.17 -7.11 7.55
N ARG A 34 23.79 -6.51 8.57
CA ARG A 34 24.76 -7.20 9.42
C ARG A 34 24.13 -8.38 10.15
N GLY A 35 22.94 -8.21 10.72
CA GLY A 35 22.17 -9.27 11.36
C GLY A 35 21.95 -10.47 10.41
N VAL A 36 21.49 -10.19 9.20
CA VAL A 36 21.31 -11.21 8.13
C VAL A 36 22.61 -11.95 7.83
N ILE A 37 23.71 -11.23 7.61
CA ILE A 37 25.02 -11.83 7.29
C ILE A 37 25.52 -12.72 8.43
N THR A 38 25.26 -12.32 9.68
CA THR A 38 25.68 -13.08 10.87
C THR A 38 24.72 -14.20 11.27
N GLY A 39 23.63 -14.42 10.52
CA GLY A 39 22.64 -15.45 10.82
C GLY A 39 21.76 -15.15 12.03
N GLN A 40 21.68 -13.89 12.47
CA GLN A 40 20.75 -13.50 13.52
C GLN A 40 19.32 -13.42 12.98
N PRO A 41 18.31 -13.82 13.77
CA PRO A 41 16.92 -13.61 13.38
C PRO A 41 16.69 -12.11 13.22
N VAL A 42 16.20 -11.74 12.05
CA VAL A 42 16.06 -10.34 11.64
C VAL A 42 14.76 -9.76 12.19
N GLU A 43 13.77 -10.62 12.43
CA GLU A 43 12.44 -10.23 12.89
C GLU A 43 12.46 -9.54 14.25
N PRO A 44 13.18 -10.01 15.29
CA PRO A 44 13.30 -9.29 16.55
C PRO A 44 14.03 -7.94 16.40
N VAL A 45 15.09 -7.90 15.59
CA VAL A 45 15.92 -6.69 15.38
C VAL A 45 15.14 -5.58 14.66
N LEU A 46 14.29 -5.96 13.71
CA LEU A 46 13.39 -5.06 13.00
C LEU A 46 12.07 -4.78 13.75
N GLY A 47 11.85 -5.37 14.93
CA GLY A 47 10.60 -5.24 15.69
C GLY A 47 9.39 -5.88 14.98
N LEU A 48 9.63 -6.93 14.19
CA LEU A 48 8.68 -7.58 13.29
C LEU A 48 7.93 -8.76 13.91
N ALA A 49 8.28 -9.14 15.14
CA ALA A 49 7.55 -10.17 15.87
C ALA A 49 6.08 -9.74 16.07
N HIS A 50 5.15 -10.59 15.64
CA HIS A 50 3.72 -10.38 15.84
C HIS A 50 3.17 -11.43 16.81
N GLY A 51 2.44 -10.96 17.83
CA GLY A 51 1.80 -11.84 18.81
C GLY A 51 0.56 -12.56 18.25
N PRO A 52 0.03 -13.56 18.98
CA PRO A 52 -1.22 -14.23 18.61
C PRO A 52 -2.36 -13.22 18.39
N GLY A 53 -3.10 -13.36 17.29
CA GLY A 53 -4.20 -12.46 16.91
C GLY A 53 -3.78 -11.11 16.31
N GLN A 54 -2.48 -10.81 16.24
CA GLN A 54 -1.98 -9.62 15.55
C GLN A 54 -1.83 -9.88 14.04
N ARG A 55 -2.02 -8.83 13.24
CA ARG A 55 -1.81 -8.90 11.79
C ARG A 55 -0.32 -9.04 11.49
N THR A 56 0.01 -9.97 10.60
CA THR A 56 1.36 -10.08 10.03
C THR A 56 1.77 -8.78 9.35
N LEU A 57 3.07 -8.52 9.26
CA LEU A 57 3.58 -7.32 8.61
C LEU A 57 3.23 -7.26 7.13
N ALA A 58 3.28 -8.39 6.43
CA ALA A 58 2.82 -8.46 5.05
C ALA A 58 1.37 -7.96 4.92
N THR A 59 0.50 -8.33 5.87
CA THR A 59 -0.88 -7.83 5.91
C THR A 59 -0.94 -6.34 6.24
N GLN A 60 -0.16 -5.86 7.21
CA GLN A 60 -0.11 -4.45 7.57
C GLN A 60 0.40 -3.59 6.40
N ALA A 61 1.41 -4.08 5.69
CA ALA A 61 2.03 -3.44 4.56
C ALA A 61 1.07 -3.36 3.36
N ALA A 62 0.42 -4.48 3.03
CA ALA A 62 -0.63 -4.52 2.01
C ALA A 62 -1.79 -3.55 2.31
N LEU A 63 -2.20 -3.44 3.59
CA LEU A 63 -3.23 -2.49 4.01
C LEU A 63 -2.76 -1.03 3.88
N ALA A 64 -1.51 -0.73 4.26
CA ALA A 64 -0.93 0.61 4.13
C ALA A 64 -0.85 1.03 2.66
N LEU A 65 -0.25 0.18 1.82
CA LEU A 65 -0.15 0.41 0.37
C LEU A 65 -1.53 0.65 -0.25
N ARG A 66 -2.53 -0.18 0.07
CA ARG A 66 -3.90 0.01 -0.42
C ARG A 66 -4.47 1.37 0.02
N ASN A 67 -4.23 1.78 1.26
CA ASN A 67 -4.74 3.04 1.77
C ASN A 67 -4.11 4.24 1.05
N ASP A 68 -2.80 4.19 0.79
CA ASP A 68 -2.10 5.25 0.04
C ASP A 68 -2.60 5.34 -1.39
N LEU A 69 -2.78 4.20 -2.07
CA LEU A 69 -3.35 4.15 -3.41
C LEU A 69 -4.79 4.69 -3.46
N LEU A 70 -5.60 4.44 -2.42
CA LEU A 70 -6.95 5.00 -2.32
C LEU A 70 -6.93 6.52 -2.18
N ARG A 71 -5.97 7.07 -1.41
CA ARG A 71 -5.79 8.52 -1.27
C ARG A 71 -5.30 9.14 -2.58
N GLU A 72 -4.33 8.52 -3.24
CA GLU A 72 -3.85 8.94 -4.55
C GLU A 72 -4.98 8.96 -5.58
N ALA A 73 -5.81 7.91 -5.64
CA ALA A 73 -6.94 7.84 -6.54
C ALA A 73 -7.99 8.93 -6.26
N ALA A 74 -8.27 9.21 -4.99
CA ALA A 74 -9.18 10.28 -4.59
C ALA A 74 -8.69 11.66 -5.07
N ILE A 75 -7.39 11.95 -4.86
CA ILE A 75 -6.78 13.23 -5.26
C ILE A 75 -6.74 13.37 -6.78
N ARG A 76 -6.34 12.31 -7.50
CA ARG A 76 -6.08 12.37 -8.94
C ARG A 76 -7.36 12.37 -9.79
N PHE A 77 -8.38 11.62 -9.40
CA PHE A 77 -9.57 11.40 -10.23
C PHE A 77 -10.83 12.05 -9.69
N TYR A 78 -10.83 12.51 -8.43
CA TYR A 78 -11.99 13.14 -7.82
C TYR A 78 -11.63 14.40 -6.99
N PRO A 79 -10.75 15.30 -7.48
CA PRO A 79 -10.22 16.41 -6.68
C PRO A 79 -11.31 17.37 -6.18
N ASP A 80 -12.33 17.64 -7.00
CA ASP A 80 -13.36 18.64 -6.72
C ASP A 80 -14.51 18.12 -5.85
N LEU A 81 -14.50 16.82 -5.55
CA LEU A 81 -15.54 16.19 -4.74
C LEU A 81 -15.22 16.26 -3.25
N PRO A 82 -16.21 16.48 -2.37
CA PRO A 82 -16.00 16.36 -0.94
C PRO A 82 -15.63 14.90 -0.58
N PRO A 83 -14.92 14.64 0.55
CA PRO A 83 -14.42 13.30 0.88
C PRO A 83 -15.48 12.20 0.92
N SER A 84 -16.72 12.54 1.28
CA SER A 84 -17.85 11.59 1.28
C SER A 84 -18.36 11.25 -0.12
N ALA A 85 -18.21 12.15 -1.09
CA ALA A 85 -18.52 11.90 -2.49
C ALA A 85 -17.37 11.15 -3.17
N GLN A 86 -16.11 11.56 -2.93
CA GLN A 86 -14.92 10.80 -3.38
C GLN A 86 -15.00 9.33 -2.97
N ALA A 87 -15.32 9.06 -1.70
CA ALA A 87 -15.42 7.69 -1.18
C ALA A 87 -16.54 6.87 -1.84
N ARG A 88 -17.64 7.51 -2.27
CA ARG A 88 -18.75 6.82 -2.97
C ARG A 88 -18.37 6.48 -4.39
N GLU A 89 -17.84 7.46 -5.13
CA GLU A 89 -17.42 7.28 -6.52
C GLU A 89 -16.29 6.23 -6.62
N LEU A 90 -15.28 6.35 -5.77
CA LEU A 90 -14.16 5.40 -5.74
C LEU A 90 -14.61 3.98 -5.36
N ALA A 91 -15.54 3.84 -4.40
CA ALA A 91 -16.10 2.53 -4.05
C ALA A 91 -16.90 1.92 -5.21
N ARG A 92 -17.72 2.72 -5.90
CA ARG A 92 -18.50 2.26 -7.06
C ARG A 92 -17.58 1.76 -8.16
N ASP A 93 -16.56 2.53 -8.50
CA ASP A 93 -15.66 2.21 -9.61
C ASP A 93 -14.76 1.01 -9.25
N LEU A 94 -14.32 0.91 -7.99
CA LEU A 94 -13.59 -0.25 -7.49
C LEU A 94 -14.43 -1.53 -7.53
N GLN A 95 -15.70 -1.46 -7.11
CA GLN A 95 -16.62 -2.60 -7.18
C GLN A 95 -16.90 -3.03 -8.62
N ARG A 96 -17.12 -2.07 -9.52
CA ARG A 96 -17.33 -2.34 -10.94
C ARG A 96 -16.11 -3.02 -11.56
N TYR A 97 -14.91 -2.51 -11.25
CA TYR A 97 -13.67 -3.08 -11.77
C TYR A 97 -13.41 -4.48 -11.20
N ALA A 98 -13.65 -4.69 -9.89
CA ALA A 98 -13.56 -5.98 -9.23
C ALA A 98 -14.48 -7.05 -9.85
N ALA A 99 -15.69 -6.65 -10.26
CA ALA A 99 -16.67 -7.55 -10.87
C ALA A 99 -16.39 -7.87 -12.35
N THR A 100 -15.53 -7.09 -13.02
CA THR A 100 -15.33 -7.18 -14.48
C THR A 100 -13.87 -7.46 -14.83
N GLY A 101 -13.06 -6.41 -14.99
CA GLY A 101 -11.67 -6.49 -15.41
C GLY A 101 -10.83 -7.35 -14.47
N TRP A 102 -11.04 -7.23 -13.16
CA TRP A 102 -10.22 -7.90 -12.16
C TRP A 102 -10.21 -9.42 -12.27
N LEU A 103 -11.35 -10.06 -12.55
CA LEU A 103 -11.46 -11.52 -12.64
C LEU A 103 -10.48 -12.11 -13.66
N ARG A 104 -10.19 -11.36 -14.72
CA ARG A 104 -9.24 -11.74 -15.78
C ARG A 104 -7.85 -11.18 -15.51
N GLU A 105 -7.78 -9.96 -14.99
CA GLU A 105 -6.54 -9.19 -14.89
C GLU A 105 -5.73 -9.47 -13.60
N ARG A 106 -6.30 -10.18 -12.62
CA ARG A 106 -5.66 -10.44 -11.32
C ARG A 106 -4.38 -11.28 -11.38
N MET A 107 -4.24 -12.13 -12.40
CA MET A 107 -3.07 -13.02 -12.57
C MET A 107 -1.92 -12.35 -13.32
N HIS A 108 -2.11 -11.16 -13.88
CA HIS A 108 -1.02 -10.46 -14.54
C HIS A 108 -0.01 -9.96 -13.50
N ASP A 109 1.27 -10.03 -13.82
CA ASP A 109 2.34 -9.51 -12.96
C ASP A 109 2.44 -7.98 -13.02
N ALA A 110 2.05 -7.40 -14.16
CA ALA A 110 1.99 -5.96 -14.39
C ALA A 110 0.58 -5.49 -14.74
N CYS A 111 0.31 -4.20 -14.52
CA CYS A 111 -0.95 -3.61 -14.91
C CYS A 111 -1.12 -3.67 -16.44
N PRO A 112 -2.28 -4.10 -16.96
CA PRO A 112 -2.53 -4.11 -18.40
C PRO A 112 -2.33 -2.72 -19.04
N VAL A 113 -1.61 -2.66 -20.16
CA VAL A 113 -1.21 -1.42 -20.85
C VAL A 113 -2.38 -0.46 -21.09
N ARG A 114 -3.59 -0.98 -21.36
CA ARG A 114 -4.81 -0.18 -21.57
C ARG A 114 -5.20 0.74 -20.41
N HIS A 115 -4.77 0.39 -19.19
CA HIS A 115 -5.09 1.09 -17.94
C HIS A 115 -4.01 2.05 -17.49
N VAL A 116 -2.77 1.90 -18.00
CA VAL A 116 -1.61 2.71 -17.59
C VAL A 116 -1.91 4.21 -17.76
N GLY A 117 -1.60 5.00 -16.73
CA GLY A 117 -1.85 6.44 -16.67
C GLY A 117 -3.32 6.82 -16.41
N LYS A 118 -4.23 5.85 -16.35
CA LYS A 118 -5.68 6.06 -16.15
C LYS A 118 -6.12 5.55 -14.78
N GLN A 119 -7.37 5.84 -14.44
CA GLN A 119 -7.98 5.38 -13.19
C GLN A 119 -7.90 3.86 -13.01
N GLY A 120 -8.05 3.10 -14.11
CA GLY A 120 -7.95 1.64 -14.09
C GLY A 120 -6.64 1.11 -13.52
N GLU A 121 -5.52 1.84 -13.68
CA GLU A 121 -4.23 1.44 -13.12
C GLU A 121 -4.28 1.45 -11.59
N LEU A 122 -4.78 2.53 -10.99
CA LEU A 122 -4.91 2.61 -9.55
C LEU A 122 -5.90 1.58 -9.01
N LEU A 123 -7.03 1.34 -9.71
CA LEU A 123 -7.98 0.28 -9.31
C LEU A 123 -7.34 -1.11 -9.33
N TRP A 124 -6.54 -1.42 -10.35
CA TRP A 124 -5.77 -2.67 -10.42
C TRP A 124 -4.76 -2.77 -9.28
N ARG A 125 -3.98 -1.71 -9.03
CA ARG A 125 -2.98 -1.68 -7.94
C ARG A 125 -3.62 -1.83 -6.57
N ILE A 126 -4.79 -1.21 -6.34
CA ILE A 126 -5.55 -1.33 -5.09
C ILE A 126 -5.96 -2.79 -4.84
N LEU A 127 -6.49 -3.49 -5.85
CA LEU A 127 -6.90 -4.89 -5.72
C LEU A 127 -5.72 -5.86 -5.68
N LYS A 128 -4.60 -5.54 -6.35
CA LYS A 128 -3.34 -6.29 -6.19
C LYS A 128 -2.78 -6.20 -4.78
N ALA A 129 -2.83 -5.03 -4.16
CA ALA A 129 -2.42 -4.87 -2.77
C ALA A 129 -3.33 -5.69 -1.84
N ARG A 130 -4.65 -5.66 -2.05
CA ARG A 130 -5.62 -6.47 -1.30
C ARG A 130 -6.87 -6.71 -2.15
N ASP A 131 -7.12 -7.97 -2.48
CA ASP A 131 -8.30 -8.42 -3.23
C ASP A 131 -9.55 -8.42 -2.33
N ASN A 132 -9.97 -7.22 -1.95
CA ASN A 132 -11.18 -6.97 -1.17
C ASN A 132 -11.68 -5.54 -1.44
N PRO A 133 -12.64 -5.37 -2.37
CA PRO A 133 -13.19 -4.05 -2.70
C PRO A 133 -13.90 -3.45 -1.48
N LEU A 134 -13.46 -2.26 -1.07
CA LEU A 134 -13.99 -1.60 0.12
C LEU A 134 -15.34 -0.92 -0.13
N ARG A 135 -16.17 -0.88 0.91
CA ARG A 135 -17.42 -0.10 0.93
C ARG A 135 -17.12 1.39 1.14
N PRO A 136 -18.03 2.31 0.71
CA PRO A 136 -17.82 3.75 0.83
C PRO A 136 -17.44 4.22 2.24
N ARG A 137 -18.07 3.66 3.28
CA ARG A 137 -17.79 4.02 4.69
C ARG A 137 -16.33 3.74 5.08
N ALA A 138 -15.76 2.63 4.61
CA ALA A 138 -14.38 2.26 4.92
C ALA A 138 -13.39 3.18 4.18
N ILE A 139 -13.64 3.46 2.90
CA ILE A 139 -12.84 4.40 2.11
C ILE A 139 -12.86 5.78 2.74
N ARG A 140 -14.05 6.30 3.12
CA ARG A 140 -14.17 7.60 3.80
C ARG A 140 -13.30 7.68 5.06
N LYS A 141 -13.25 6.61 5.87
CA LYS A 141 -12.41 6.58 7.07
C LYS A 141 -10.92 6.68 6.71
N ILE A 142 -10.49 6.02 5.64
CA ILE A 142 -9.11 6.07 5.16
C ILE A 142 -8.75 7.47 4.63
N LEU A 143 -9.65 8.11 3.87
CA LEU A 143 -9.44 9.45 3.33
C LEU A 143 -9.41 10.53 4.42
N ALA A 144 -10.13 10.33 5.53
CA ALA A 144 -10.16 11.25 6.66
C ALA A 144 -8.92 11.16 7.57
N LEU A 145 -8.22 10.02 7.56
CA LEU A 145 -7.00 9.81 8.33
C LEU A 145 -5.81 10.31 7.49
N LYS A 146 -5.22 11.45 7.88
CA LYS A 146 -3.94 11.92 7.35
C LYS A 146 -2.80 11.18 8.04
#